data_AF-A0A357KML8-F1
#
_entry.id   AF-A0A357KML8-F1
#
_cell.length_a   1.000
_cell.length_b   1.000
_cell.length_c   1.000
_cell.angle_alpha   90.00
_cell.angle_beta   90.00
_cell.angle_gamma   90.00
#
_symmetry.space_group_name_H-M   'P 1'
#
loop_
_entity.id
_entity.type
_entity.pdbx_description
1 polymer ?
#
loop_
_entity_poly.entity_id
_entity_poly.type
_entity_poly.pdbx_seq_one_letter_code
_entity_poly.pdbx_strand_id
1 'polypeptide(L)' 'MGDVQDYDSSLSDAAQSRKYETFSYLPALSAESTRAQIQYIVDKGWNPGI' A
#
# COMPACT_ATOMS: atom_id res chain seq x y z
N MET A 1 -1.48 0.02 36.82
CA MET A 1 -2.40 -0.27 35.70
C MET A 1 -1.88 0.56 34.54
N GLY A 2 -1.42 -0.06 33.44
CA GLY A 2 -1.02 0.72 32.26
C GLY A 2 -2.27 1.27 31.59
N ASP A 3 -2.27 2.56 31.27
CA ASP A 3 -3.33 3.17 30.48
C ASP A 3 -3.48 2.40 29.17
N VAL A 4 -4.66 1.82 28.96
CA VAL A 4 -5.00 1.18 27.69
C VAL A 4 -5.16 2.31 26.69
N GLN A 5 -4.22 2.41 25.76
CA GLN A 5 -4.27 3.41 24.70
C GLN A 5 -5.30 2.96 23.66
N ASP A 6 -6.43 3.68 23.64
CA ASP A 6 -7.49 3.45 22.66
C ASP A 6 -7.05 4.00 21.31
N TYR A 7 -7.03 3.14 20.30
CA TYR A 7 -6.72 3.52 18.92
C TYR A 7 -8.03 3.68 18.17
N ASP A 8 -8.34 4.90 17.76
CA ASP A 8 -9.52 5.18 16.95
C ASP A 8 -9.57 4.27 15.74
N SER A 9 -10.59 3.41 15.71
CA SER A 9 -10.77 2.45 14.63
C SER A 9 -11.22 3.18 13.37
N SER A 10 -10.49 3.02 12.27
CA SER A 10 -10.88 3.60 10.98
C SER A 10 -12.09 2.93 10.33
N LEU A 11 -12.75 2.00 11.03
CA LEU A 11 -13.91 1.23 10.56
C LEU A 11 -15.08 2.12 10.12
N SER A 12 -15.19 3.34 10.66
CA SER A 12 -16.21 4.31 10.29
C SER A 12 -15.93 5.04 8.96
N ASP A 13 -14.70 5.00 8.46
CA ASP A 13 -14.32 5.57 7.16
C ASP A 13 -14.03 4.45 6.15
N ALA A 14 -15.10 3.99 5.51
CA ALA A 14 -15.04 2.95 4.49
C ALA A 14 -14.33 3.40 3.19
N ALA A 15 -14.03 4.70 3.01
CA ALA A 15 -13.25 5.19 1.88
C ALA A 15 -11.75 5.06 2.16
N GLN A 16 -11.31 5.39 3.38
CA GLN A 16 -9.90 5.29 3.82
C GLN A 16 -9.48 3.85 4.18
N SER A 17 -10.44 3.03 4.61
CA SER A 17 -10.16 1.65 5.05
C SER A 17 -10.09 0.63 3.91
N ARG A 18 -10.47 0.98 2.67
CA ARG A 18 -10.35 0.06 1.52
C ARG A 18 -8.88 -0.15 1.16
N LYS A 19 -8.53 -1.41 0.92
CA LYS A 19 -7.18 -1.87 0.57
C LYS A 19 -7.23 -2.60 -0.77
N TYR A 20 -6.10 -2.57 -1.46
CA TYR A 20 -5.93 -3.00 -2.85
C TYR A 20 -4.74 -3.96 -2.95
N GLU A 21 -4.69 -4.93 -2.03
CA GLU A 21 -3.63 -5.93 -1.95
C GLU A 21 -2.23 -5.31 -1.75
N THR A 22 -1.21 -5.88 -2.40
CA THR A 22 0.20 -5.49 -2.25
C THR A 22 0.39 -3.98 -2.40
N PHE A 23 1.18 -3.40 -1.48
CA PHE A 23 1.47 -1.96 -1.34
C PHE A 23 0.35 -1.07 -0.80
N SER A 24 -0.90 -1.53 -0.71
CA SER A 24 -2.03 -0.67 -0.30
C SER A 24 -2.02 -0.21 1.17
N TYR A 25 -1.10 -0.73 1.99
CA TYR A 25 -0.86 -0.29 3.37
C TYR A 25 0.31 0.70 3.48
N LEU A 26 1.06 0.93 2.40
CA LEU A 26 2.13 1.91 2.35
C LEU A 26 1.57 3.29 1.95
N PRO A 27 2.33 4.37 2.17
CA PRO A 27 2.05 5.64 1.52
C PRO A 27 1.96 5.49 0.00
N ALA A 28 1.21 6.38 -0.65
CA ALA A 28 1.08 6.38 -2.11
C ALA A 28 2.47 6.42 -2.77
N LEU A 29 2.70 5.50 -3.71
CA LEU A 29 3.97 5.39 -4.41
C LEU A 29 4.23 6.65 -5.25
N SER A 30 5.46 7.16 -5.17
CA SER A 30 5.92 8.20 -6.10
C SER A 30 6.16 7.61 -7.49
N ALA A 31 6.23 8.47 -8.51
CA ALA A 31 6.56 8.03 -9.86
C ALA A 31 7.93 7.31 -9.93
N GLU A 32 8.89 7.71 -9.09
CA GLU A 32 10.19 7.05 -8.99
C GLU A 32 10.06 5.63 -8.41
N SER A 33 9.33 5.47 -7.31
CA SER A 33 9.08 4.16 -6.71
C SER A 33 8.30 3.24 -7.65
N THR A 34 7.29 3.75 -8.35
CA THR A 34 6.56 3.00 -9.37
C THR A 34 7.48 2.54 -10.49
N ARG A 35 8.39 3.39 -10.97
CA ARG A 35 9.38 3.00 -11.98
C ARG A 35 10.30 1.89 -11.47
N ALA A 36 10.75 1.94 -10.22
CA ALA A 36 11.56 0.88 -9.63
C ALA A 36 10.82 -0.47 -9.56
N GLN A 37 9.52 -0.46 -9.23
CA GLN A 37 8.70 -1.68 -9.25
C GLN A 37 8.52 -2.23 -10.68
N ILE A 38 8.29 -1.37 -11.66
CA ILE A 38 8.22 -1.78 -13.08
C ILE A 38 9.56 -2.35 -13.54
N GLN A 39 10.68 -1.72 -13.17
CA GLN A 39 12.01 -2.22 -13.53
C GLN A 39 12.25 -3.61 -12.92
N TYR A 40 11.87 -3.83 -11.67
CA TYR A 40 11.93 -5.16 -11.05
C TYR A 40 11.18 -6.21 -11.85
N ILE A 41 9.97 -5.91 -12.33
CA ILE A 41 9.18 -6.82 -13.18
C ILE A 41 9.93 -7.16 -14.47
N VAL A 42 10.50 -6.15 -15.14
CA VAL A 42 11.27 -6.31 -16.38
C VAL A 42 12.55 -7.12 -16.15
N ASP A 43 13.27 -6.87 -15.07
CA ASP A 43 14.51 -7.59 -14.71
C ASP A 43 14.25 -9.07 -14.43
N LYS A 44 13.03 -9.41 -13.98
CA LYS A 44 12.57 -10.79 -13.82
C LYS A 44 12.10 -11.44 -15.11
N GLY A 45 12.08 -10.70 -16.22
CA GLY A 45 11.60 -11.17 -17.51
C GLY A 45 10.08 -11.34 -17.58
N TRP A 46 9.33 -10.67 -16.70
CA TRP A 46 7.87 -10.72 -16.68
C TRP A 46 7.27 -9.63 -17.56
N ASN A 47 6.09 -9.88 -18.15
CA ASN A 47 5.39 -8.90 -18.99
C ASN A 47 4.36 -8.11 -18.16
N PRO A 48 4.56 -6.81 -17.89
CA PRO A 48 3.60 -6.00 -17.13
C PRO A 48 2.29 -5.78 -17.90
N GLY A 49 1.17 -5.67 -17.17
CA GLY A 49 -0.16 -5.36 -17.70
C GLY A 49 -0.90 -4.35 -16.81
N ILE A 50 -1.84 -3.61 -17.39
CA ILE A 50 -2.68 -2.58 -16.73
C ILE A 50 -4.14 -3.01 -16.80
#